data_AF-A0A7Y2CL22-F1
#
_entry.id   AF-A0A7Y2CL22-F1
#
_cell.length_a   1.000
_cell.length_b   1.000
_cell.length_c   1.000
_cell.angle_alpha   90.00
_cell.angle_beta   90.00
_cell.angle_gamma   90.00
#
_symmetry.space_group_name_H-M   'P 1'
#
loop_
_entity.id
_entity.type
_entity.pdbx_description
1 polymer ?
#
loop_
_entity_poly.entity_id
_entity_poly.type
_entity_poly.pdbx_seq_one_letter_code
_entity_poly.pdbx_strand_id
1 'polypeptide(L)'
;FKGIRSPDANVAEHAVHFWSNAGGTLVERNKIVNCDRGIGFGLGTDRGHNGGIIRNNMIFHDDLGSDRGDVSIEMETAVGTEVYNNTIYQKHSYQAAISARFGGSSVYIANNLVKITGGGTRAIWNRNGATITREGNILSAQAAWFAGLADGDLHLASSVPEVVDQGVAVGGLTEDFDGDGRPQGGAPDVGADEYRAGTGGGGGGSGGGSAVESATWARVKGAYR
;
A
#
# COMPACT_ATOMS: atom_id res chain seq x y z
N PHE A 1 -5.49 -8.77 -5.99
CA PHE A 1 -6.71 -8.25 -6.66
C PHE A 1 -6.31 -7.59 -7.98
N LYS A 2 -7.06 -7.80 -9.06
CA LYS A 2 -6.72 -7.21 -10.37
C LYS A 2 -7.97 -6.84 -11.16
N GLY A 3 -8.01 -5.64 -11.74
CA GLY A 3 -9.02 -5.26 -12.74
C GLY A 3 -10.44 -5.10 -12.21
N ILE A 4 -10.65 -4.94 -10.90
CA ILE A 4 -11.97 -4.67 -10.30
C ILE A 4 -12.34 -3.24 -10.66
N ARG A 5 -13.13 -3.11 -11.73
CA ARG A 5 -13.49 -1.84 -12.33
C ARG A 5 -14.94 -1.90 -12.77
N SER A 6 -15.61 -0.78 -12.72
CA SER A 6 -16.97 -0.66 -13.21
C SER A 6 -16.99 -0.68 -14.74
N PRO A 7 -17.96 -1.36 -15.38
CA PRO A 7 -18.14 -1.29 -16.83
C PRO A 7 -18.78 0.03 -17.29
N ASP A 8 -19.34 0.79 -16.34
CA ASP A 8 -20.22 1.92 -16.60
C ASP A 8 -19.59 3.26 -16.23
N ALA A 9 -20.40 4.31 -16.32
CA ALA A 9 -20.02 5.65 -15.97
C ALA A 9 -19.85 5.93 -14.45
N ASN A 10 -19.59 4.92 -13.62
CA ASN A 10 -19.37 5.09 -12.18
C ASN A 10 -18.08 4.36 -11.76
N VAL A 11 -17.48 4.76 -10.65
CA VAL A 11 -16.31 4.06 -10.07
C VAL A 11 -16.79 2.78 -9.40
N ALA A 12 -16.09 1.65 -9.54
CA ALA A 12 -16.35 0.49 -8.68
C ALA A 12 -15.97 0.76 -7.23
N GLU A 13 -16.57 0.03 -6.29
CA GLU A 13 -16.12 0.08 -4.90
C GLU A 13 -14.74 -0.56 -4.73
N HIS A 14 -14.16 -0.38 -3.54
CA HIS A 14 -12.81 -0.83 -3.21
C HIS A 14 -12.61 -2.34 -3.44
N ALA A 15 -11.43 -2.72 -3.95
CA ALA A 15 -11.03 -4.12 -4.07
C ALA A 15 -11.05 -4.85 -2.72
N VAL A 16 -10.74 -4.14 -1.64
CA VAL A 16 -10.96 -4.58 -0.25
C VAL A 16 -11.72 -3.48 0.49
N HIS A 17 -12.95 -3.75 0.94
CA HIS A 17 -13.79 -2.75 1.60
C HIS A 17 -14.37 -3.26 2.92
N PHE A 18 -14.09 -2.57 4.03
CA PHE A 18 -14.73 -2.82 5.33
C PHE A 18 -15.35 -1.52 5.83
N TRP A 19 -16.66 -1.52 6.04
CA TRP A 19 -17.44 -0.34 6.42
C TRP A 19 -18.58 -0.77 7.37
N SER A 20 -19.44 0.17 7.77
CA SER A 20 -20.57 -0.07 8.68
C SER A 20 -20.15 -0.52 10.08
N ASN A 21 -19.29 0.27 10.74
CA ASN A 21 -18.77 0.03 12.09
C ASN A 21 -17.93 -1.25 12.22
N ALA A 22 -17.37 -1.72 11.10
CA ALA A 22 -16.29 -2.70 11.14
C ALA A 22 -15.12 -2.18 11.99
N GLY A 23 -14.28 -3.09 12.48
CA GLY A 23 -13.11 -2.68 13.26
C GLY A 23 -12.03 -3.75 13.32
N GLY A 24 -10.81 -3.32 13.64
CA GLY A 24 -9.67 -4.21 13.82
C GLY A 24 -9.27 -5.02 12.58
N THR A 25 -9.68 -4.61 11.38
CA THR A 25 -9.33 -5.30 10.14
C THR A 25 -7.84 -5.17 9.85
N LEU A 26 -7.18 -6.29 9.50
CA LEU A 26 -5.82 -6.32 8.96
C LEU A 26 -5.88 -6.60 7.46
N VAL A 27 -5.31 -5.70 6.66
CA VAL A 27 -5.12 -5.85 5.21
C VAL A 27 -3.62 -5.77 4.94
N GLU A 28 -2.99 -6.93 4.70
CA GLU A 28 -1.55 -7.01 4.46
C GLU A 28 -1.15 -7.93 3.30
N ARG A 29 -0.02 -7.61 2.66
CA ARG A 29 0.61 -8.44 1.61
C ARG A 29 -0.28 -8.68 0.40
N ASN A 30 -1.08 -7.66 0.04
CA ASN A 30 -1.92 -7.71 -1.14
C ASN A 30 -1.23 -6.99 -2.29
N LYS A 31 -1.18 -7.67 -3.43
CA LYS A 31 -0.90 -7.05 -4.73
C LYS A 31 -2.22 -6.62 -5.37
N ILE A 32 -2.41 -5.33 -5.60
CA ILE A 32 -3.62 -4.73 -6.17
C ILE A 32 -3.25 -3.99 -7.45
N VAL A 33 -3.84 -4.40 -8.58
CA VAL A 33 -3.47 -3.91 -9.91
C VAL A 33 -4.68 -3.44 -10.69
N ASN A 34 -4.69 -2.17 -11.10
CA ASN A 34 -5.72 -1.60 -11.98
C ASN A 34 -7.15 -1.83 -11.47
N CYS A 35 -7.36 -1.68 -10.16
CA CYS A 35 -8.69 -1.63 -9.56
C CYS A 35 -9.09 -0.17 -9.39
N ASP A 36 -10.34 0.18 -9.72
CA ASP A 36 -10.82 1.58 -9.65
C ASP A 36 -10.55 2.20 -8.27
N ARG A 37 -10.74 1.41 -7.20
CA ARG A 37 -10.36 1.74 -5.83
C ARG A 37 -9.61 0.57 -5.19
N GLY A 38 -8.56 0.85 -4.43
CA GLY A 38 -7.75 -0.18 -3.78
C GLY A 38 -8.36 -0.70 -2.47
N ILE A 39 -8.02 -0.07 -1.35
CA ILE A 39 -8.41 -0.50 -0.01
C ILE A 39 -9.21 0.61 0.68
N GLY A 40 -10.40 0.28 1.18
CA GLY A 40 -11.32 1.22 1.81
C GLY A 40 -11.72 0.80 3.21
N PHE A 41 -11.47 1.66 4.20
CA PHE A 41 -12.02 1.56 5.55
C PHE A 41 -13.07 2.65 5.78
N GLY A 42 -14.30 2.22 6.02
CA GLY A 42 -15.46 3.08 6.17
C GLY A 42 -16.10 3.50 4.84
N LEU A 43 -17.25 4.16 4.94
CA LEU A 43 -18.02 4.71 3.82
C LEU A 43 -18.92 5.85 4.31
N GLY A 44 -18.75 7.04 3.76
CA GLY A 44 -19.52 8.22 4.12
C GLY A 44 -19.29 8.69 5.56
N THR A 45 -20.28 9.41 6.09
CA THR A 45 -20.23 10.02 7.43
C THR A 45 -20.80 9.13 8.53
N ASP A 46 -21.49 8.05 8.18
CA ASP A 46 -22.31 7.24 9.08
C ASP A 46 -21.89 5.76 9.14
N ARG A 47 -21.04 5.29 8.22
CA ARG A 47 -20.61 3.89 8.16
C ARG A 47 -19.09 3.76 8.28
N GLY A 48 -18.56 4.24 9.39
CA GLY A 48 -17.11 4.30 9.68
C GLY A 48 -16.43 2.94 9.92
N HIS A 49 -15.16 3.02 10.33
CA HIS A 49 -14.33 1.88 10.75
C HIS A 49 -13.48 2.23 11.99
N ASN A 50 -13.28 1.27 12.90
CA ASN A 50 -12.54 1.48 14.15
C ASN A 50 -11.25 0.65 14.20
N GLY A 51 -10.11 1.33 14.29
CA GLY A 51 -8.78 0.73 14.31
C GLY A 51 -8.39 0.14 12.97
N GLY A 52 -7.67 -0.97 13.02
CA GLY A 52 -7.25 -1.72 11.84
C GLY A 52 -5.94 -1.23 11.25
N ILE A 53 -5.34 -2.10 10.43
CA ILE A 53 -4.00 -1.95 9.88
C ILE A 53 -4.05 -2.22 8.38
N ILE A 54 -3.49 -1.32 7.58
CA ILE A 54 -3.26 -1.49 6.14
C ILE A 54 -1.75 -1.40 5.91
N ARG A 55 -1.09 -2.54 5.68
CA ARG A 55 0.38 -2.57 5.57
C ARG A 55 0.94 -3.51 4.53
N ASN A 56 2.17 -3.28 4.08
CA ASN A 56 2.89 -4.16 3.17
C ASN A 56 2.06 -4.53 1.94
N ASN A 57 1.25 -3.61 1.41
CA ASN A 57 0.51 -3.84 0.17
C ASN A 57 1.22 -3.14 -0.98
N MET A 58 1.19 -3.78 -2.15
CA MET A 58 1.68 -3.21 -3.40
C MET A 58 0.48 -2.84 -4.27
N ILE A 59 0.31 -1.55 -4.56
CA ILE A 59 -0.84 -1.02 -5.29
C ILE A 59 -0.34 -0.30 -6.53
N PHE A 60 -0.66 -0.83 -7.71
CA PHE A 60 -0.35 -0.21 -8.98
C PHE A 60 -1.63 0.10 -9.74
N HIS A 61 -1.67 1.29 -10.34
CA HIS A 61 -2.72 1.64 -11.29
C HIS A 61 -2.10 2.34 -12.49
N ASP A 62 -2.24 1.76 -13.67
CA ASP A 62 -1.83 2.37 -14.92
C ASP A 62 -2.76 3.54 -15.31
N ASP A 63 -2.41 4.27 -16.36
CA ASP A 63 -3.36 5.16 -17.03
C ASP A 63 -3.99 4.37 -18.18
N LEU A 64 -5.21 3.86 -17.97
CA LEU A 64 -5.92 3.09 -18.99
C LEU A 64 -6.82 3.99 -19.85
N GLY A 65 -6.67 5.32 -19.75
CA GLY A 65 -7.27 6.34 -20.60
C GLY A 65 -8.75 6.63 -20.32
N SER A 66 -9.58 5.60 -20.27
CA SER A 66 -11.02 5.70 -19.95
C SER A 66 -11.36 5.22 -18.55
N ASP A 67 -10.36 4.85 -17.76
CA ASP A 67 -10.54 4.33 -16.40
C ASP A 67 -10.91 5.44 -15.43
N ARG A 68 -11.82 5.09 -14.51
CA ARG A 68 -12.26 5.98 -13.44
C ARG A 68 -11.46 5.70 -12.18
N GLY A 69 -10.15 5.44 -12.36
CA GLY A 69 -9.24 5.22 -11.27
C GLY A 69 -9.43 6.34 -10.25
N ASP A 70 -9.67 5.94 -9.02
CA ASP A 70 -9.92 6.76 -7.85
C ASP A 70 -8.81 6.40 -6.83
N VAL A 71 -9.07 6.62 -5.56
CA VAL A 71 -8.10 6.48 -4.49
C VAL A 71 -7.57 5.04 -4.32
N SER A 72 -6.25 4.92 -4.10
CA SER A 72 -5.59 3.63 -3.81
C SER A 72 -5.90 3.14 -2.40
N ILE A 73 -5.90 4.03 -1.39
CA ILE A 73 -6.28 3.71 -0.01
C ILE A 73 -7.16 4.84 0.54
N GLU A 74 -8.37 4.55 1.01
CA GLU A 74 -9.27 5.54 1.61
C GLU A 74 -9.78 5.15 2.99
N MET A 75 -9.84 6.14 3.87
CA MET A 75 -10.43 6.06 5.19
C MET A 75 -11.56 7.09 5.29
N GLU A 76 -12.82 6.66 5.31
CA GLU A 76 -13.98 7.54 5.48
C GLU A 76 -14.64 7.33 6.85
N THR A 77 -14.61 8.34 7.71
CA THR A 77 -15.04 8.24 9.12
C THR A 77 -14.34 7.08 9.84
N ALA A 78 -13.03 6.92 9.64
CA ALA A 78 -12.24 5.87 10.27
C ALA A 78 -11.34 6.41 11.40
N VAL A 79 -11.40 5.79 12.57
CA VAL A 79 -10.68 6.24 13.78
C VAL A 79 -9.63 5.21 14.18
N GLY A 80 -8.37 5.62 14.35
CA GLY A 80 -7.30 4.77 14.83
C GLY A 80 -6.76 3.77 13.80
N THR A 81 -7.10 3.94 12.51
CA THR A 81 -6.49 3.15 11.44
C THR A 81 -5.03 3.53 11.27
N GLU A 82 -4.17 2.52 11.14
CA GLU A 82 -2.74 2.67 10.84
C GLU A 82 -2.46 2.20 9.40
N VAL A 83 -1.88 3.08 8.58
CA VAL A 83 -1.54 2.80 7.18
C VAL A 83 -0.04 2.94 7.01
N TYR A 84 0.68 1.83 6.93
CA TYR A 84 2.14 1.89 6.87
C TYR A 84 2.81 0.88 5.96
N ASN A 85 4.00 1.23 5.47
CA ASN A 85 4.80 0.35 4.63
C ASN A 85 4.04 -0.21 3.42
N ASN A 86 3.17 0.60 2.78
CA ASN A 86 2.60 0.24 1.49
C ASN A 86 3.41 0.89 0.36
N THR A 87 3.52 0.21 -0.78
CA THR A 87 4.09 0.79 -2.00
C THR A 87 2.97 1.07 -3.00
N ILE A 88 2.83 2.32 -3.43
CA ILE A 88 1.76 2.76 -4.32
C ILE A 88 2.35 3.51 -5.53
N TYR A 89 1.97 3.09 -6.73
CA TYR A 89 2.32 3.81 -7.95
C TYR A 89 1.08 4.01 -8.82
N GLN A 90 0.70 5.28 -8.97
CA GLN A 90 -0.52 5.69 -9.63
C GLN A 90 -0.22 6.53 -10.88
N LYS A 91 -0.76 6.12 -12.03
CA LYS A 91 -0.60 6.84 -13.30
C LYS A 91 -1.85 7.54 -13.81
N HIS A 92 -3.04 7.13 -13.39
CA HIS A 92 -4.28 7.87 -13.71
C HIS A 92 -4.37 9.22 -12.95
N SER A 93 -5.33 10.05 -13.37
CA SER A 93 -5.41 11.47 -13.04
C SER A 93 -6.03 11.83 -11.68
N TYR A 94 -6.39 10.84 -10.87
CA TYR A 94 -7.02 11.11 -9.58
C TYR A 94 -6.07 11.82 -8.61
N GLN A 95 -6.64 12.66 -7.74
CA GLN A 95 -5.87 13.64 -6.98
C GLN A 95 -4.99 13.05 -5.87
N ALA A 96 -5.36 11.89 -5.32
CA ALA A 96 -4.70 11.32 -4.14
C ALA A 96 -4.55 9.80 -4.20
N ALA A 97 -3.42 9.31 -3.70
CA ALA A 97 -3.15 7.88 -3.57
C ALA A 97 -3.71 7.37 -2.23
N ILE A 98 -3.43 8.09 -1.14
CA ILE A 98 -3.97 7.80 0.19
C ILE A 98 -4.82 8.98 0.64
N SER A 99 -6.06 8.73 1.08
CA SER A 99 -6.92 9.77 1.61
C SER A 99 -7.61 9.37 2.91
N ALA A 100 -7.72 10.31 3.84
CA ALA A 100 -8.68 10.23 4.94
C ALA A 100 -9.73 11.31 4.73
N ARG A 101 -11.01 11.01 4.98
CA ARG A 101 -12.14 11.89 4.69
C ARG A 101 -13.11 11.99 5.86
N PHE A 102 -13.67 13.19 5.98
CA PHE A 102 -14.63 13.63 7.00
C PHE A 102 -14.00 13.82 8.38
N GLY A 103 -14.60 14.72 9.17
CA GLY A 103 -14.13 15.06 10.52
C GLY A 103 -14.15 13.90 11.53
N GLY A 104 -14.88 12.83 11.22
CA GLY A 104 -14.85 11.60 11.99
C GLY A 104 -13.60 10.73 11.75
N SER A 105 -12.70 11.11 10.85
CA SER A 105 -11.47 10.37 10.60
C SER A 105 -10.28 10.92 11.38
N SER A 106 -9.56 10.01 12.05
CA SER A 106 -8.28 10.27 12.70
C SER A 106 -7.37 9.07 12.51
N VAL A 107 -6.34 9.21 11.69
CA VAL A 107 -5.52 8.09 11.22
C VAL A 107 -4.03 8.38 11.30
N TYR A 108 -3.23 7.31 11.34
CA TYR A 108 -1.78 7.36 11.33
C TYR A 108 -1.26 6.78 10.01
N ILE A 109 -0.39 7.52 9.31
CA ILE A 109 0.13 7.14 7.99
C ILE A 109 1.66 7.23 8.00
N ALA A 110 2.37 6.10 7.94
CA ALA A 110 3.83 6.09 8.06
C ALA A 110 4.54 5.21 7.03
N ASN A 111 5.78 5.54 6.66
CA ASN A 111 6.63 4.69 5.83
C ASN A 111 6.00 4.20 4.51
N ASN A 112 5.02 4.90 3.92
CA ASN A 112 4.49 4.52 2.61
C ASN A 112 5.39 5.08 1.50
N LEU A 113 5.67 4.26 0.50
CA LEU A 113 6.40 4.65 -0.71
C LEU A 113 5.40 4.92 -1.83
N VAL A 114 5.23 6.17 -2.21
CA VAL A 114 4.12 6.61 -3.07
C VAL A 114 4.63 7.40 -4.27
N LYS A 115 3.99 7.21 -5.42
CA LYS A 115 4.08 8.11 -6.56
C LYS A 115 2.72 8.29 -7.23
N ILE A 116 2.42 9.52 -7.61
CA ILE A 116 1.35 9.86 -8.57
C ILE A 116 2.00 10.54 -9.78
N THR A 117 1.59 10.17 -10.98
CA THR A 117 2.10 10.74 -12.24
C THR A 117 1.03 11.31 -13.17
N GLY A 118 -0.25 10.93 -13.01
CA GLY A 118 -1.35 11.39 -13.87
C GLY A 118 -1.86 12.82 -13.65
N GLY A 119 -1.12 13.66 -12.92
CA GLY A 119 -1.50 15.04 -12.62
C GLY A 119 -2.17 15.26 -11.26
N GLY A 120 -2.43 14.20 -10.49
CA GLY A 120 -2.80 14.33 -9.09
C GLY A 120 -1.65 14.93 -8.26
N THR A 121 -1.98 15.84 -7.33
CA THR A 121 -1.00 16.61 -6.56
C THR A 121 -1.00 16.30 -5.06
N ARG A 122 -1.89 15.42 -4.59
CA ARG A 122 -2.15 15.19 -3.16
C ARG A 122 -1.90 13.74 -2.77
N ALA A 123 -0.65 13.27 -2.90
CA ALA A 123 -0.26 11.88 -2.61
C ALA A 123 -0.85 11.33 -1.29
N ILE A 124 -0.86 12.16 -0.24
CA ILE A 124 -1.65 11.94 0.98
C ILE A 124 -2.58 13.14 1.17
N TRP A 125 -3.89 12.91 1.30
CA TRP A 125 -4.89 13.98 1.39
C TRP A 125 -5.87 13.83 2.56
N ASN A 126 -5.84 14.79 3.48
CA ASN A 126 -6.90 14.99 4.48
C ASN A 126 -8.06 15.78 3.87
N ARG A 127 -9.22 15.14 3.72
CA ARG A 127 -10.42 15.68 3.09
C ARG A 127 -11.48 15.99 4.13
N ASN A 128 -12.19 17.10 3.92
CA ASN A 128 -13.44 17.42 4.63
C ASN A 128 -13.32 17.35 6.17
N GLY A 129 -12.20 17.81 6.73
CA GLY A 129 -11.97 17.88 8.18
C GLY A 129 -11.29 16.65 8.81
N ALA A 130 -10.90 15.65 8.02
CA ALA A 130 -10.13 14.51 8.54
C ALA A 130 -8.79 14.96 9.17
N THR A 131 -8.37 14.22 10.19
CA THR A 131 -7.07 14.38 10.83
C THR A 131 -6.14 13.25 10.39
N ILE A 132 -4.94 13.60 9.94
CA ILE A 132 -3.89 12.66 9.56
C ILE A 132 -2.61 13.04 10.33
N THR A 133 -2.09 12.10 11.10
CA THR A 133 -0.70 12.14 11.57
C THR A 133 0.15 11.35 10.58
N ARG A 134 1.27 11.91 10.11
CA ARG A 134 2.13 11.25 9.12
C ARG A 134 3.62 11.47 9.35
N GLU A 135 4.43 10.45 9.09
CA GLU A 135 5.90 10.47 9.21
C GLU A 135 6.56 9.41 8.31
N GLY A 136 7.85 9.54 7.98
CA GLY A 136 8.60 8.53 7.21
C GLY A 136 8.11 8.20 5.79
N ASN A 137 7.05 8.83 5.28
CA ASN A 137 6.52 8.56 3.93
C ASN A 137 7.40 9.20 2.85
N ILE A 138 7.66 8.48 1.77
CA ILE A 138 8.34 8.98 0.57
C ILE A 138 7.31 9.11 -0.54
N LEU A 139 7.09 10.33 -1.04
CA LEU A 139 6.04 10.64 -2.03
C LEU A 139 6.61 10.85 -3.45
N SER A 140 7.88 10.51 -3.65
CA SER A 140 8.66 10.79 -4.84
C SER A 140 9.12 9.52 -5.56
N ALA A 141 8.45 8.37 -5.34
CA ALA A 141 8.91 7.10 -5.89
C ALA A 141 9.13 7.15 -7.40
N GLN A 142 10.14 6.42 -7.88
CA GLN A 142 10.51 6.42 -9.29
C GLN A 142 10.20 5.08 -9.93
N ALA A 143 9.76 5.09 -11.19
CA ALA A 143 9.42 3.86 -11.90
C ALA A 143 10.61 2.88 -11.98
N ALA A 144 11.83 3.42 -12.13
CA ALA A 144 13.06 2.64 -12.23
C ALA A 144 13.47 1.96 -10.92
N TRP A 145 12.83 2.28 -9.79
CA TRP A 145 13.10 1.60 -8.52
C TRP A 145 12.48 0.21 -8.45
N PHE A 146 11.51 -0.11 -9.31
CA PHE A 146 10.68 -1.31 -9.18
C PHE A 146 11.05 -2.41 -10.16
N ALA A 147 10.99 -3.67 -9.71
CA ALA A 147 11.31 -4.85 -10.51
C ALA A 147 10.36 -5.06 -11.71
N GLY A 148 9.06 -4.75 -11.55
CA GLY A 148 8.05 -4.96 -12.59
C GLY A 148 6.82 -4.08 -12.44
N LEU A 149 7.00 -2.76 -12.64
CA LEU A 149 5.95 -1.75 -12.42
C LEU A 149 4.61 -2.08 -13.11
N ALA A 150 4.62 -2.40 -14.40
CA ALA A 150 3.39 -2.63 -15.18
C ALA A 150 2.59 -3.85 -14.70
N ASP A 151 3.26 -4.81 -14.07
CA ASP A 151 2.63 -5.99 -13.49
C ASP A 151 2.21 -5.75 -12.03
N GLY A 152 2.51 -4.58 -11.47
CA GLY A 152 2.35 -4.28 -10.04
C GLY A 152 3.36 -5.00 -9.16
N ASP A 153 4.48 -5.46 -9.73
CA ASP A 153 5.63 -5.93 -8.96
C ASP A 153 6.46 -4.72 -8.54
N LEU A 154 6.22 -4.29 -7.30
CA LEU A 154 6.79 -3.08 -6.70
C LEU A 154 7.89 -3.41 -5.68
N HIS A 155 8.52 -4.59 -5.77
CA HIS A 155 9.78 -4.87 -5.09
C HIS A 155 10.87 -3.96 -5.63
N LEU A 156 11.84 -3.60 -4.79
CA LEU A 156 12.99 -2.79 -5.16
C LEU A 156 13.92 -3.60 -6.08
N ALA A 157 14.14 -3.11 -7.30
CA ALA A 157 15.03 -3.76 -8.27
C ALA A 157 16.51 -3.69 -7.86
N SER A 158 16.86 -2.73 -7.00
CA SER A 158 18.20 -2.49 -6.46
C SER A 158 18.11 -1.68 -5.17
N SER A 159 19.21 -1.59 -4.42
CA SER A 159 19.30 -0.71 -3.26
C SER A 159 19.07 0.76 -3.68
N VAL A 160 18.09 1.41 -3.05
CA VAL A 160 17.76 2.83 -3.26
C VAL A 160 18.07 3.58 -1.98
N PRO A 161 19.09 4.45 -1.92
CA PRO A 161 19.51 5.14 -0.70
C PRO A 161 18.41 5.96 -0.03
N GLU A 162 17.48 6.49 -0.82
CA GLU A 162 16.35 7.25 -0.31
C GLU A 162 15.31 6.38 0.39
N VAL A 163 15.30 5.07 0.16
CA VAL A 163 14.28 4.13 0.64
C VAL A 163 14.84 3.19 1.70
N VAL A 164 16.05 2.67 1.45
CA VAL A 164 16.69 1.64 2.28
C VAL A 164 17.17 2.25 3.60
N ASP A 165 16.81 1.63 4.72
CA ASP A 165 17.10 2.11 6.08
C ASP A 165 16.58 3.53 6.38
N GLN A 166 15.55 4.01 5.67
CA GLN A 166 15.02 5.38 5.85
C GLN A 166 13.67 5.45 6.59
N GLY A 167 13.05 4.31 6.91
CA GLY A 167 11.75 4.28 7.60
C GLY A 167 11.86 4.56 9.10
N VAL A 168 10.75 5.04 9.68
CA VAL A 168 10.61 5.16 11.13
C VAL A 168 10.20 3.82 11.75
N ALA A 169 10.54 3.60 13.02
CA ALA A 169 10.10 2.40 13.73
C ALA A 169 8.57 2.42 13.93
N VAL A 170 7.89 1.33 13.54
CA VAL A 170 6.44 1.12 13.75
C VAL A 170 6.24 -0.17 14.55
N GLY A 171 5.44 -0.12 15.61
CA GLY A 171 5.17 -1.28 16.46
C GLY A 171 4.53 -2.44 15.68
N GLY A 172 5.04 -3.66 15.88
CA GLY A 172 4.48 -4.86 15.25
C GLY A 172 4.80 -5.03 13.75
N LEU A 173 5.62 -4.15 13.15
CA LEU A 173 6.20 -4.34 11.81
C LEU A 173 7.45 -5.22 11.92
N THR A 174 7.30 -6.52 11.65
CA THR A 174 8.40 -7.50 11.79
C THR A 174 8.78 -8.18 10.48
N GLU A 175 7.91 -8.10 9.48
CA GLU A 175 8.09 -8.78 8.20
C GLU A 175 7.57 -7.87 7.08
N ASP A 176 8.03 -8.06 5.84
CA ASP A 176 7.67 -7.28 4.66
C ASP A 176 6.52 -7.90 3.82
N PHE A 177 6.47 -7.62 2.52
CA PHE A 177 5.53 -8.21 1.56
C PHE A 177 5.72 -9.73 1.40
N ASP A 178 6.95 -10.21 1.29
CA ASP A 178 7.29 -11.63 1.05
C ASP A 178 7.35 -12.44 2.36
N GLY A 179 7.42 -11.76 3.51
CA GLY A 179 7.63 -12.39 4.82
C GLY A 179 9.06 -12.31 5.30
N ASP A 180 9.84 -11.44 4.69
CA ASP A 180 11.22 -11.20 5.02
C ASP A 180 11.32 -10.34 6.27
N GLY A 181 12.15 -10.77 7.22
CA GLY A 181 12.32 -10.07 8.48
C GLY A 181 12.77 -8.63 8.29
N ARG A 182 12.18 -7.71 9.07
CA ARG A 182 12.52 -6.29 9.12
C ARG A 182 13.00 -5.86 10.51
N PRO A 183 13.94 -4.89 10.63
CA PRO A 183 14.78 -4.40 9.54
C PRO A 183 15.88 -5.41 9.17
N GLN A 184 16.33 -5.39 7.91
CA GLN A 184 17.57 -6.08 7.49
C GLN A 184 18.82 -5.23 7.78
N GLY A 185 18.65 -3.91 7.86
CA GLY A 185 19.72 -2.96 8.18
C GLY A 185 19.47 -2.17 9.47
N GLY A 186 19.79 -0.87 9.43
CA GLY A 186 19.67 0.04 10.57
C GLY A 186 18.24 0.48 10.88
N ALA A 187 17.33 0.45 9.91
CA ALA A 187 15.93 0.84 10.06
C ALA A 187 15.05 0.12 9.02
N PRO A 188 13.71 0.04 9.17
CA PRO A 188 12.88 -0.58 8.14
C PRO A 188 12.93 0.24 6.86
N ASP A 189 12.89 -0.41 5.71
CA ASP A 189 12.78 0.27 4.43
C ASP A 189 11.41 0.92 4.25
N VAL A 190 11.35 2.05 3.55
CA VAL A 190 10.07 2.71 3.23
C VAL A 190 9.35 1.94 2.12
N GLY A 191 8.06 1.64 2.32
CA GLY A 191 7.26 0.83 1.40
C GLY A 191 7.13 -0.63 1.81
N ALA A 192 6.56 -1.43 0.92
CA ALA A 192 6.13 -2.81 1.18
C ALA A 192 7.25 -3.85 1.12
N ASP A 193 8.35 -3.54 0.46
CA ASP A 193 9.51 -4.43 0.29
C ASP A 193 10.65 -4.04 1.25
N GLU A 194 11.39 -5.02 1.77
CA GLU A 194 12.62 -4.81 2.54
C GLU A 194 13.80 -5.31 1.70
N TYR A 195 14.60 -4.38 1.18
CA TYR A 195 15.66 -4.70 0.25
C TYR A 195 16.70 -5.61 0.88
N ARG A 196 16.81 -6.82 0.34
CA ARG A 196 17.90 -7.74 0.63
C ARG A 196 19.03 -7.49 -0.34
N ALA A 197 20.18 -7.08 0.17
CA ALA A 197 21.41 -7.16 -0.61
C ALA A 197 21.62 -8.63 -0.99
N GLY A 198 21.43 -8.96 -2.27
CA GLY A 198 21.65 -10.31 -2.77
C GLY A 198 23.04 -10.77 -2.30
N THR A 199 23.10 -11.93 -1.63
CA THR A 199 24.39 -12.53 -1.25
C THR A 199 25.20 -12.68 -2.53
N GLY A 200 26.22 -11.85 -2.71
CA GLY A 200 26.99 -11.78 -3.95
C GLY A 200 27.43 -13.17 -4.38
N GLY A 201 27.01 -13.58 -5.58
CA GLY A 201 27.35 -14.86 -6.17
C GLY A 201 28.84 -14.93 -6.50
N GLY A 202 29.63 -15.41 -5.56
CA GLY A 202 30.96 -15.95 -5.80
C GLY A 202 30.88 -17.45 -6.10
N GLY A 203 31.00 -17.80 -7.38
CA GLY A 203 31.57 -19.06 -7.89
C GLY A 203 31.11 -20.41 -7.34
N GLY A 204 30.36 -21.15 -8.17
CA GLY A 204 30.59 -22.58 -8.41
C GLY A 204 30.15 -23.57 -7.33
N GLY A 205 28.94 -24.12 -7.48
CA GLY A 205 28.50 -25.31 -6.75
C GLY A 205 27.16 -25.80 -7.24
N SER A 206 27.17 -26.73 -8.20
CA SER A 206 25.99 -27.50 -8.61
C SER A 206 25.45 -28.32 -7.43
N GLY A 207 24.18 -28.14 -7.07
CA GLY A 207 23.53 -29.04 -6.12
C GLY A 207 22.13 -28.63 -5.72
N GLY A 208 21.14 -29.28 -6.34
CA GLY A 208 19.84 -29.57 -5.72
C GLY A 208 18.82 -28.43 -5.72
N GLY A 209 17.85 -28.52 -6.62
CA GLY A 209 16.67 -27.68 -6.59
C GLY A 209 15.93 -27.78 -5.25
N SER A 210 15.65 -26.62 -4.66
CA SER A 210 14.47 -26.40 -3.85
C SER A 210 13.89 -25.09 -4.34
N ALA A 211 12.94 -25.20 -5.27
CA ALA A 211 12.02 -24.11 -5.53
C ALA A 211 11.26 -23.89 -4.22
N VAL A 212 11.66 -22.90 -3.44
CA VAL A 212 10.82 -22.39 -2.37
C VAL A 212 9.78 -21.52 -3.07
N GLU A 213 8.73 -22.15 -3.61
CA GLU A 213 7.46 -21.47 -3.78
C GLU A 213 6.95 -21.11 -2.38
N SER A 214 7.34 -19.95 -1.85
CA SER A 214 6.63 -19.35 -0.71
C SER A 214 5.49 -18.51 -1.27
N ALA A 215 4.34 -19.14 -1.41
CA ALA A 215 3.09 -18.48 -1.77
C ALA A 215 2.85 -17.25 -0.87
N THR A 216 2.87 -16.05 -1.47
CA THR A 216 2.39 -14.81 -0.85
C THR A 216 0.88 -14.85 -0.83
N TRP A 217 0.32 -15.45 0.21
CA TRP A 217 -1.11 -15.39 0.46
C TRP A 217 -1.47 -13.94 0.80
N ALA A 218 -2.29 -13.31 -0.03
CA ALA A 218 -3.05 -12.11 0.32
C ALA A 218 -3.74 -12.33 1.69
N ARG A 219 -3.46 -11.49 2.69
CA ARG A 219 -4.03 -11.61 4.04
C ARG A 219 -5.00 -10.47 4.29
N VAL A 220 -6.27 -10.82 4.31
CA VAL A 220 -7.34 -9.97 4.84
C VAL A 220 -7.95 -10.71 6.02
N LYS A 221 -7.86 -10.13 7.22
CA LYS A 221 -8.49 -10.67 8.43
C LYS A 221 -9.42 -9.62 9.02
N GLY A 222 -10.71 -9.91 9.04
CA GLY A 222 -11.70 -9.10 9.76
C GLY A 222 -11.81 -9.56 11.21
N ALA A 223 -11.90 -8.63 12.15
CA ALA A 223 -12.35 -8.96 13.51
C ALA A 223 -13.87 -8.83 13.55
N TYR A 224 -14.58 -9.96 13.67
CA TYR A 224 -15.99 -9.93 14.06
C TYR A 224 -16.04 -9.85 15.59
N ARG A 225 -16.77 -8.86 16.13
CA ARG A 225 -17.25 -8.89 17.51
C ARG A 225 -18.67 -9.43 17.52
#